data_AF-A0A7T8DV66-F1
#
_entry.id   AF-A0A7T8DV66-F1
#
_cell.length_a   1.000
_cell.length_b   1.000
_cell.length_c   1.000
_cell.angle_alpha   90.00
_cell.angle_beta   90.00
_cell.angle_gamma   90.00
#
_symmetry.space_group_name_H-M   'P 1'
#
loop_
_entity.id
_entity.type
_entity.pdbx_description
1 polymer ?
#
loop_
_entity_poly.entity_id
_entity_poly.type
_entity_poly.pdbx_seq_one_letter_code
_entity_poly.pdbx_strand_id
1 'polypeptide(L)' 'MTKIINLVHVMIIFLFLFLVTINVNAAERRTCFTPADCPTSDCEPPTRPFCAFKYCLCG' A
#
# COMPACT_ATOMS: atom_id res chain seq x y z
N MET A 1 -18.61 -7.26 32.74
CA MET A 1 -18.47 -5.90 32.18
C MET A 1 -17.02 -5.59 31.78
N THR A 2 -16.08 -5.46 32.73
CA THR A 2 -14.69 -5.01 32.49
C THR A 2 -13.89 -5.89 31.53
N LYS A 3 -14.04 -7.22 31.60
CA LYS A 3 -13.39 -8.17 30.68
C LYS A 3 -13.86 -7.99 29.22
N ILE A 4 -15.15 -7.73 29.03
CA ILE A 4 -15.75 -7.55 27.70
C ILE A 4 -15.30 -6.20 27.12
N ILE A 5 -15.28 -5.14 27.95
CA ILE A 5 -14.79 -3.82 27.56
C ILE A 5 -13.31 -3.88 27.13
N ASN A 6 -12.46 -4.59 27.88
CA ASN A 6 -11.05 -4.78 27.51
C ASN A 6 -10.90 -5.52 26.18
N LEU A 7 -11.70 -6.57 25.94
CA LEU A 7 -11.64 -7.34 24.70
C LEU A 7 -12.02 -6.48 23.49
N VAL A 8 -13.09 -5.70 23.61
CA VAL A 8 -13.51 -4.73 22.58
C VAL A 8 -12.41 -3.70 22.32
N HIS A 9 -11.75 -3.20 23.38
CA HIS A 9 -10.69 -2.21 23.25
C HIS A 9 -9.47 -2.75 22.49
N VAL A 10 -9.04 -3.97 22.80
CA VAL A 10 -7.95 -4.64 22.07
C VAL A 10 -8.32 -4.89 20.61
N MET A 11 -9.56 -5.28 20.33
CA MET A 11 -10.04 -5.50 18.96
C MET A 11 -10.03 -4.21 18.14
N ILE A 12 -10.45 -3.09 18.73
CA ILE A 12 -10.40 -1.77 18.07
C ILE A 12 -8.95 -1.37 17.76
N ILE A 13 -8.03 -1.52 18.72
CA ILE A 13 -6.61 -1.22 18.50
C ILE A 13 -6.03 -2.08 17.38
N PHE A 14 -6.35 -3.38 17.36
CA PHE A 14 -5.91 -4.29 16.31
C PHE A 14 -6.42 -3.86 14.93
N LEU A 15 -7.69 -3.47 14.81
CA LEU A 15 -8.27 -2.98 13.56
C LEU A 15 -7.60 -1.70 13.07
N PHE A 16 -7.30 -0.75 13.97
CA PHE A 16 -6.58 0.47 13.60
C PHE A 16 -5.17 0.18 13.09
N LEU A 17 -4.41 -0.68 13.78
CA LEU A 17 -3.07 -1.08 13.36
C LEU A 17 -3.10 -1.80 12.00
N PHE A 18 -4.09 -2.67 11.79
CA PHE A 18 -4.29 -3.35 10.50
C PHE A 18 -4.61 -2.36 9.37
N LEU A 19 -5.46 -1.36 9.62
CA LEU A 19 -5.80 -0.35 8.62
C LEU A 19 -4.59 0.53 8.26
N VAL A 20 -3.78 0.92 9.26
CA VAL A 20 -2.56 1.70 9.05
C VAL A 20 -1.54 0.91 8.23
N THR A 21 -1.32 -0.37 8.54
CA THR A 21 -0.36 -1.20 7.80
C THR A 21 -0.78 -1.43 6.35
N ILE A 22 -2.09 -1.61 6.07
CA ILE A 22 -2.59 -1.67 4.69
C ILE A 22 -2.33 -0.36 3.95
N ASN A 23 -2.60 0.80 4.57
CA ASN A 23 -2.36 2.09 3.93
C ASN A 23 -0.88 2.35 3.65
N VAL A 24 0.02 1.93 4.54
CA VAL A 24 1.47 2.04 4.33
C VAL A 24 1.93 1.11 3.19
N ASN A 25 1.46 -0.13 3.15
CA ASN A 25 1.77 -1.08 2.08
C ASN A 25 1.17 -0.63 0.71
N ALA A 26 0.00 0.01 0.73
CA ALA A 26 -0.59 0.61 -0.46
C ALA A 26 0.18 1.84 -0.94
N ALA A 27 0.76 2.63 -0.02
CA ALA A 27 1.67 3.74 -0.36
C ALA A 27 3.02 3.24 -0.90
N GLU A 28 3.42 2.01 -0.54
CA GLU A 28 4.63 1.36 -1.04
C GLU A 28 4.52 1.00 -2.53
N ARG A 29 3.30 0.77 -3.04
CA ARG A 29 3.04 0.84 -4.48
C ARG A 29 3.15 2.30 -4.91
N ARG A 30 4.32 2.69 -5.42
CA ARG A 30 4.60 4.05 -5.92
C ARG A 30 3.45 4.54 -6.77
N THR A 31 2.73 5.51 -6.21
CA THR A 31 1.68 6.19 -6.92
C THR A 31 2.29 7.01 -8.04
N CYS A 32 1.83 6.81 -9.26
CA CYS A 32 2.28 7.58 -10.41
C CYS A 32 1.13 8.43 -10.97
N PHE A 33 1.45 9.60 -11.50
CA PHE A 33 0.52 10.43 -12.28
C PHE A 33 0.92 10.45 -13.75
N THR A 34 2.21 10.33 -14.01
CA THR A 34 2.84 10.28 -15.31
C THR A 34 3.77 9.07 -15.38
N PRO A 35 4.04 8.54 -16.58
CA PRO A 35 5.01 7.44 -16.74
C PRO A 35 6.44 7.82 -16.31
N ALA A 36 6.77 9.12 -16.23
CA ALA A 36 8.07 9.60 -15.76
C ALA A 36 8.23 9.49 -14.22
N ASP A 37 7.14 9.36 -13.48
CA ASP A 37 7.18 9.15 -12.02
C ASP A 37 7.68 7.74 -11.64
N CYS A 38 7.63 6.80 -12.60
CA CYS A 38 8.08 5.43 -12.40
C CYS A 38 9.57 5.33 -12.73
N PRO A 39 10.42 4.90 -11.78
CA PRO A 39 11.84 4.75 -12.06
C PRO A 39 12.05 3.60 -13.06
N THR A 40 12.93 3.82 -14.03
CA THR A 40 13.34 2.81 -15.00
C THR A 40 14.10 1.63 -14.39
N SER A 41 14.49 1.71 -13.13
CA SER A 41 15.16 0.64 -12.38
C SER A 41 14.22 -0.45 -11.86
N ASP A 42 12.92 -0.20 -11.81
CA ASP A 42 11.96 -1.15 -11.20
C ASP A 42 11.58 -2.30 -12.15
N CYS A 43 11.92 -2.21 -13.44
CA CYS A 43 11.61 -3.23 -14.44
C CYS A 43 12.87 -3.81 -15.06
N GLU A 44 12.90 -5.13 -15.19
CA GLU A 44 13.95 -5.82 -15.95
C GLU A 44 13.70 -5.71 -17.47
N PRO A 45 14.77 -5.57 -18.27
CA PRO A 45 14.64 -5.61 -19.73
C PRO A 45 14.01 -6.94 -20.17
N PRO A 46 13.06 -6.96 -21.13
CA PRO A 46 12.69 -5.91 -22.07
C PRO A 46 11.53 -5.00 -21.61
N THR A 47 10.96 -5.23 -20.43
CA THR A 47 9.77 -4.52 -19.97
C THR A 47 10.09 -3.08 -19.60
N ARG A 48 9.16 -2.17 -19.86
CA ARG A 48 9.30 -0.75 -19.49
C ARG A 48 8.27 -0.41 -18.42
N PRO A 49 8.64 0.39 -17.40
CA PRO A 49 7.66 0.87 -16.46
C PRO A 49 6.69 1.82 -17.16
N PHE A 50 5.41 1.66 -16.88
CA PHE A 50 4.36 2.58 -17.30
C PHE A 50 3.41 2.84 -16.13
N CYS A 51 2.74 4.00 -16.19
CA CYS A 51 1.77 4.36 -15.19
C CYS A 51 0.38 3.90 -15.60
N ALA A 52 -0.26 3.04 -14.80
CA ALA A 52 -1.66 2.66 -14.99
C ALA A 52 -2.38 2.52 -13.64
N PHE A 53 -3.63 2.99 -13.59
CA PHE A 53 -4.44 3.01 -12.37
C PHE A 53 -3.79 3.73 -11.18
N LYS A 54 -2.96 4.75 -11.46
CA LYS A 54 -2.09 5.45 -10.49
C LYS A 54 -1.01 4.57 -9.86
N TYR A 55 -0.63 3.47 -10.51
CA TYR A 55 0.44 2.58 -10.06
C TYR A 55 1.46 2.35 -11.17
N CYS A 56 2.73 2.25 -10.78
CA CYS A 56 3.79 1.80 -11.69
C CYS A 56 3.64 0.30 -11.95
N LEU A 57 3.59 -0.07 -13.23
CA LEU A 57 3.50 -1.44 -13.72
C LEU A 57 4.59 -1.67 -14.78
N CYS A 58 5.11 -2.89 -14.89
CA CYS A 58 6.05 -3.28 -15.94
C CYS A 58 5.29 -3.98 -17.07
N GLY A 59 5.52 -3.60 -18.32
CA GLY A 59 4.90 -4.21 -19.51
C GLY A 59 5.66 -3.97 -20.80
#